data_AF-A0A927NRZ1-F1
#
_entry.id   AF-A0A927NRZ1-F1
#
_cell.length_a   1.000
_cell.length_b   1.000
_cell.length_c   1.000
_cell.angle_alpha   90.00
_cell.angle_beta   90.00
_cell.angle_gamma   90.00
#
_symmetry.space_group_name_H-M   'P 1'
#
loop_
_entity.id
_entity.type
_entity.pdbx_description
1 polymer ?
#
loop_
_entity_poly.entity_id
_entity_poly.type
_entity_poly.pdbx_seq_one_letter_code
_entity_poly.pdbx_strand_id
1 'polypeptide(L)'
;MYFMRKTFKKWFYIVLSGVLSLGFSACDNLVPKTVSIEKVEKTGSEGLVDTYTIFYTDGTTGTFTITNGQDGVDAEGLVSIRSIEKTATNGLVDTYTIYFTDGSTTTFEVENGKDGDDVSVDALYQEYVERYGDISYQEFLSLYLSFGADNSATINRCLQSTARVYAEFAGKVTEENKTPAPAVYTGGAVIYQIGEESSYLLTNYHVVIDDEADGAPVSDIIHCYLYGSYNGPNKETDESGAVTVNYGDGAIACEYVGGSATYDMAVLKVNTADLLAKNPQATAVTFADEYYVGQTAIAIGNPNGDGISVTQGIVSVGDEFVTLTIGGETRSYRSLRMDTPLYKGNSGGGLFNADGELIGITNAGDLGDQNINFAVPIQIVKRTTDNILHYANDGDVMTRGVYKITLGITVTGQNSRYVYDTAKGYGSIKEEVLIKEITENSIAAQMGLQVGDVLTAITVDGEIIPINRYFAVGDVLLTMRTGAQFSLTIKRGEQTLTTLIYTVKKSDLALTA
;
A
#
# COMPACT_ATOMS: atom_id res chain seq x y z
N MET A 1 43.94 51.31 -39.86
CA MET A 1 44.16 51.48 -38.41
C MET A 1 42.84 51.17 -37.69
N TYR A 2 42.32 49.94 -37.63
CA TYR A 2 42.96 48.64 -37.40
C TYR A 2 43.81 48.60 -36.13
N PHE A 3 43.22 49.08 -35.02
CA PHE A 3 43.43 48.70 -33.62
C PHE A 3 42.54 49.65 -32.80
N MET A 4 41.90 49.17 -31.72
CA MET A 4 40.91 49.87 -30.86
C MET A 4 39.42 49.72 -31.20
N ARG A 5 39.04 48.60 -31.84
CA ARG A 5 37.65 48.10 -31.92
C ARG A 5 37.36 46.89 -31.01
N LYS A 6 38.17 46.66 -29.96
CA LYS A 6 38.15 45.40 -29.18
C LYS A 6 37.95 45.51 -27.66
N THR A 7 37.66 46.69 -27.09
CA THR A 7 37.61 46.82 -25.61
C THR A 7 36.31 47.36 -25.02
N PHE A 8 35.36 47.89 -25.81
CA PHE A 8 34.09 48.41 -25.25
C PHE A 8 32.85 47.51 -25.49
N LYS A 9 32.90 46.56 -26.42
CA LYS A 9 31.84 45.53 -26.58
C LYS A 9 31.94 44.36 -25.59
N LYS A 10 32.98 44.32 -24.75
CA LYS A 10 33.21 43.24 -23.78
C LYS A 10 32.59 43.50 -22.41
N TRP A 11 32.07 44.70 -22.14
CA TRP A 11 31.41 45.03 -20.86
C TRP A 11 29.88 44.89 -20.89
N PHE A 12 29.25 44.89 -22.07
CA PHE A 12 27.78 44.71 -22.19
C PHE A 12 27.34 43.23 -22.32
N TYR A 13 28.28 42.32 -22.66
CA TYR A 13 28.01 40.89 -22.78
C TYR A 13 28.29 40.10 -21.48
N ILE A 14 28.83 40.76 -20.44
CA ILE A 14 29.24 40.13 -19.17
C ILE A 14 28.21 40.39 -18.05
N VAL A 15 27.25 41.31 -18.23
CA VAL A 15 26.20 41.55 -17.21
C VAL A 15 24.94 40.71 -17.46
N LEU A 16 24.70 40.23 -18.70
CA LEU A 16 23.58 39.32 -18.99
C LEU A 16 23.89 37.83 -18.77
N SER A 17 25.17 37.48 -18.62
CA SER A 17 25.62 36.09 -18.41
C SER A 17 26.09 35.81 -16.96
N GLY A 18 26.05 36.81 -16.08
CA GLY A 18 26.57 36.74 -14.71
C GLY A 18 25.52 36.69 -13.59
N VAL A 19 24.22 36.76 -13.89
CA VAL A 19 23.13 36.71 -12.88
C VAL A 19 22.06 35.67 -13.29
N LEU A 20 22.52 34.51 -13.76
CA LEU A 20 21.73 33.29 -13.85
C LEU A 20 22.61 32.14 -13.35
N SER A 21 22.99 32.24 -12.10
CA SER A 21 23.70 31.19 -11.37
C SER A 21 23.32 31.28 -9.91
N LEU A 22 22.64 30.22 -9.46
CA LEU A 22 22.39 29.75 -8.10
C LEU A 22 21.35 30.51 -7.26
N GLY A 23 20.28 29.76 -6.96
CA GLY A 23 19.31 30.12 -5.92
C GLY A 23 18.02 29.31 -5.90
N PHE A 24 17.94 28.11 -6.52
CA PHE A 24 16.79 27.23 -6.29
C PHE A 24 16.96 26.54 -4.93
N SER A 25 16.40 27.18 -3.91
CA SER A 25 16.03 26.54 -2.66
C SER A 25 14.71 25.79 -2.88
N ALA A 26 14.67 24.56 -2.39
CA ALA A 26 13.58 23.60 -2.51
C ALA A 26 12.19 24.16 -2.21
N CYS A 27 11.22 23.87 -3.08
CA CYS A 27 9.90 23.33 -2.70
C CYS A 27 9.05 23.00 -3.93
N ASP A 28 8.28 21.92 -3.76
CA ASP A 28 6.92 21.67 -4.25
C ASP A 28 6.66 21.21 -5.70
N ASN A 29 6.33 19.90 -5.73
CA ASN A 29 5.26 19.27 -6.50
C ASN A 29 5.41 19.17 -8.03
N LEU A 30 5.80 17.95 -8.42
CA LEU A 30 5.67 17.36 -9.76
C LEU A 30 4.21 17.23 -10.19
N VAL A 31 3.69 18.32 -10.75
CA VAL A 31 2.89 18.27 -11.98
C VAL A 31 3.58 19.26 -12.91
N PRO A 32 4.01 18.90 -14.14
CA PRO A 32 4.58 19.87 -15.05
C PRO A 32 3.50 20.86 -15.45
N LYS A 33 3.40 21.96 -14.69
CA LYS A 33 2.57 23.10 -15.05
C LYS A 33 3.23 23.78 -16.23
N THR A 34 2.44 24.07 -17.25
CA THR A 34 2.84 24.94 -18.35
C THR A 34 3.21 26.30 -17.75
N VAL A 35 4.49 26.64 -17.79
CA VAL A 35 4.98 27.93 -17.29
C VAL A 35 4.85 28.95 -18.42
N SER A 36 4.04 29.96 -18.20
CA SER A 36 3.87 31.10 -19.11
C SER A 36 4.04 32.40 -18.33
N ILE A 37 4.26 33.50 -19.04
CA ILE A 37 4.35 34.81 -18.38
C ILE A 37 2.95 35.21 -17.94
N GLU A 38 2.74 35.30 -16.63
CA GLU A 38 1.50 35.78 -16.03
C GLU A 38 1.39 37.29 -16.17
N LYS A 39 2.46 38.01 -15.80
CA LYS A 39 2.56 39.48 -15.94
C LYS A 39 4.01 39.95 -15.88
N VAL A 40 4.26 41.15 -16.39
CA VAL A 40 5.55 41.84 -16.22
C VAL A 40 5.28 43.21 -15.63
N GLU A 41 5.95 43.53 -14.53
CA GLU A 41 5.77 44.79 -13.81
C GLU A 41 7.12 45.44 -13.54
N LYS A 42 7.16 46.77 -13.57
CA LYS A 42 8.33 47.52 -13.09
C LYS A 42 8.36 47.43 -11.56
N THR A 43 9.42 46.86 -11.02
CA THR A 43 9.56 46.59 -9.57
C THR A 43 10.64 47.43 -8.90
N GLY A 44 11.47 48.13 -9.68
CA GLY A 44 12.46 49.04 -9.13
C GLY A 44 12.98 50.06 -10.14
N SER A 45 13.57 51.13 -9.61
CA SER A 45 14.35 52.12 -10.36
C SER A 45 15.57 52.51 -9.53
N GLU A 46 16.76 52.39 -10.12
CA GLU A 46 18.01 52.89 -9.56
C GLU A 46 18.71 53.77 -10.59
N GLY A 47 18.60 55.09 -10.42
CA GLY A 47 19.14 56.08 -11.35
C GLY A 47 18.50 55.98 -12.74
N LEU A 48 19.32 55.63 -13.73
CA LEU A 48 18.91 55.42 -15.13
C LEU A 48 18.43 54.00 -15.40
N VAL A 49 18.32 53.14 -14.39
CA VAL A 49 18.09 51.71 -14.60
C VAL A 49 16.78 51.33 -13.96
N ASP A 50 15.81 50.95 -14.79
CA ASP A 50 14.56 50.36 -14.34
C ASP A 50 14.69 48.85 -14.29
N THR A 51 14.23 48.25 -13.19
CA THR A 51 14.14 46.81 -13.02
C THR A 51 12.72 46.37 -13.28
N TYR A 52 12.54 45.43 -14.21
CA TYR A 52 11.28 44.76 -14.48
C TYR A 52 11.34 43.33 -13.95
N THR A 53 10.29 42.93 -13.24
CA THR A 53 10.09 41.56 -12.80
C THR A 53 9.05 40.90 -13.71
N ILE A 54 9.45 39.76 -14.28
CA ILE A 54 8.56 38.83 -14.97
C ILE A 54 8.04 37.86 -13.91
N PHE A 55 6.72 37.77 -13.79
CA PHE A 55 6.03 36.79 -12.96
C PHE A 55 5.55 35.65 -13.85
N TYR A 56 5.91 34.43 -13.50
CA TYR A 56 5.52 33.23 -14.24
C TYR A 56 4.36 32.52 -13.55
N THR A 57 3.56 31.77 -14.31
CA THR A 57 2.38 31.04 -13.81
C THR A 57 2.69 29.93 -12.79
N ASP A 58 3.96 29.58 -12.61
CA ASP A 58 4.44 28.67 -11.56
C ASP A 58 4.82 29.39 -10.25
N GLY A 59 4.67 30.72 -10.19
CA GLY A 59 5.00 31.55 -9.04
C GLY A 59 6.48 31.96 -8.97
N THR A 60 7.31 31.51 -9.91
CA THR A 60 8.70 31.97 -10.01
C THR A 60 8.78 33.36 -10.63
N THR A 61 9.90 34.05 -10.44
CA THR A 61 10.13 35.38 -11.02
C THR A 61 11.49 35.50 -11.67
N GLY A 62 11.54 36.14 -12.84
CA GLY A 62 12.78 36.58 -13.48
C GLY A 62 12.90 38.10 -13.40
N THR A 63 14.12 38.64 -13.35
CA THR A 63 14.32 40.09 -13.44
C THR A 63 15.22 40.45 -14.59
N PHE A 64 14.94 41.57 -15.23
CA PHE A 64 15.85 42.19 -16.18
C PHE A 64 15.79 43.70 -16.01
N THR A 65 16.88 44.36 -16.39
CA THR A 65 17.01 45.81 -16.25
C THR A 65 17.03 46.48 -17.61
N ILE A 66 16.39 47.65 -17.70
CA ILE A 66 16.44 48.54 -18.85
C ILE A 66 17.09 49.84 -18.40
N THR A 67 18.14 50.26 -19.10
CA THR A 67 18.72 51.59 -18.88
C THR A 67 17.88 52.64 -19.63
N ASN A 68 17.03 53.38 -18.91
CA ASN A 68 16.30 54.55 -19.38
C ASN A 68 17.16 55.84 -19.31
N GLY A 69 16.68 56.93 -19.90
CA GLY A 69 17.26 58.26 -19.72
C GLY A 69 16.81 58.92 -18.42
N GLN A 70 17.56 59.92 -17.96
CA GLN A 70 17.51 60.60 -16.66
C GLN A 70 16.19 60.52 -15.85
N ASP A 71 16.28 59.79 -14.73
CA ASP A 71 15.51 59.92 -13.48
C ASP A 71 14.01 59.58 -13.44
N GLY A 72 13.52 58.73 -14.35
CA GLY A 72 12.27 57.98 -14.12
C GLY A 72 11.01 58.85 -13.96
N VAL A 73 11.04 60.07 -14.51
CA VAL A 73 9.86 60.92 -14.70
C VAL A 73 9.56 60.95 -16.19
N ASP A 74 8.29 60.72 -16.56
CA ASP A 74 7.80 60.68 -17.95
C ASP A 74 8.03 62.03 -18.65
N ALA A 75 9.21 62.20 -19.25
CA ALA A 75 9.49 63.27 -20.20
C ALA A 75 9.25 62.74 -21.62
N GLU A 76 8.45 63.48 -22.40
CA GLU A 76 8.09 63.17 -23.78
C GLU A 76 9.33 62.76 -24.61
N GLY A 77 9.33 61.51 -25.07
CA GLY A 77 10.36 60.98 -25.98
C GLY A 77 11.21 59.81 -25.46
N LEU A 78 10.85 59.14 -24.36
CA LEU A 78 11.61 58.01 -23.82
C LEU A 78 10.93 56.65 -24.05
N VAL A 79 11.78 55.65 -24.30
CA VAL A 79 11.46 54.29 -24.73
C VAL A 79 11.17 53.41 -23.51
N SER A 80 9.93 52.98 -23.33
CA SER A 80 9.49 52.03 -22.28
C SER A 80 8.84 50.80 -22.92
N ILE A 81 8.62 49.72 -22.15
CA ILE A 81 7.92 48.54 -22.67
C ILE A 81 6.44 48.88 -22.84
N ARG A 82 5.96 48.79 -24.08
CA ARG A 82 4.55 48.96 -24.44
C ARG A 82 3.76 47.67 -24.23
N SER A 83 4.27 46.55 -24.73
CA SER A 83 3.69 45.22 -24.57
C SER A 83 4.75 44.13 -24.72
N ILE A 84 4.50 42.97 -24.14
CA ILE A 84 5.24 41.75 -24.41
C ILE A 84 4.24 40.74 -24.92
N GLU A 85 4.44 40.25 -26.13
CA GLU A 85 3.50 39.35 -26.78
C GLU A 85 4.25 38.10 -27.24
N LYS A 86 3.61 36.94 -27.07
CA LYS A 86 4.09 35.71 -27.69
C LYS A 86 3.89 35.83 -29.19
N THR A 87 4.98 35.89 -29.94
CA THR A 87 4.96 36.15 -31.39
C THR A 87 5.26 34.93 -32.24
N ALA A 88 5.90 33.90 -31.67
CA ALA A 88 6.13 32.64 -32.36
C ALA A 88 6.27 31.46 -31.38
N THR A 89 6.03 30.26 -31.89
CA THR A 89 6.36 28.99 -31.24
C THR A 89 7.06 28.12 -32.27
N ASN A 90 8.23 27.59 -31.93
CA ASN A 90 8.96 26.62 -32.74
C ASN A 90 9.41 25.44 -31.87
N GLY A 91 8.71 24.31 -31.99
CA GLY A 91 8.91 23.18 -31.10
C GLY A 91 8.58 23.56 -29.65
N LEU A 92 9.58 23.44 -28.78
CA LEU A 92 9.48 23.78 -27.36
C LEU A 92 9.80 25.24 -27.06
N VAL A 93 10.29 25.98 -28.06
CA VAL A 93 10.76 27.34 -27.85
C VAL A 93 9.66 28.33 -28.19
N ASP A 94 9.18 29.06 -27.19
CA ASP A 94 8.29 30.20 -27.37
C ASP A 94 9.11 31.48 -27.50
N THR A 95 8.89 32.23 -28.59
CA THR A 95 9.52 33.52 -28.81
C THR A 95 8.57 34.64 -28.39
N TYR A 96 8.99 35.44 -27.41
CA TYR A 96 8.28 36.63 -26.98
C TYR A 96 8.95 37.88 -27.55
N THR A 97 8.14 38.74 -28.17
CA THR A 97 8.59 40.06 -28.63
C THR A 97 8.19 41.12 -27.61
N ILE A 98 9.17 41.88 -27.15
CA ILE A 98 8.99 43.10 -26.39
C ILE A 98 8.82 44.24 -27.39
N TYR A 99 7.69 44.91 -27.36
CA TYR A 99 7.42 46.14 -28.11
C TYR A 99 7.71 47.33 -27.23
N PHE A 100 8.52 48.26 -27.72
CA PHE A 100 8.81 49.49 -27.00
C PHE A 100 7.93 50.67 -27.48
N THR A 101 7.79 51.70 -26.66
CA THR A 101 6.98 52.89 -26.97
C THR A 101 7.53 53.73 -28.13
N ASP A 102 8.80 53.58 -28.48
CA ASP A 102 9.42 54.20 -29.67
C ASP A 102 9.22 53.41 -30.97
N GLY A 103 8.52 52.27 -30.89
CA GLY A 103 8.25 51.39 -32.02
C GLY A 103 9.36 50.36 -32.31
N SER A 104 10.46 50.37 -31.57
CA SER A 104 11.48 49.31 -31.66
C SER A 104 10.99 48.02 -30.99
N THR A 105 11.64 46.90 -31.31
CA THR A 105 11.32 45.58 -30.74
C THR A 105 12.56 44.76 -30.41
N THR A 106 12.51 43.92 -29.38
CA THR A 106 13.50 42.86 -29.15
C THR A 106 12.81 41.54 -28.85
N THR A 107 13.46 40.42 -29.13
CA THR A 107 12.93 39.08 -28.86
C THR A 107 13.73 38.36 -27.78
N PHE A 108 13.07 37.51 -27.01
CA PHE A 108 13.73 36.49 -26.18
C PHE A 108 12.95 35.17 -26.30
N GLU A 109 13.66 34.08 -25.99
CA GLU A 109 13.16 32.71 -26.16
C GLU A 109 12.99 32.05 -24.80
N VAL A 110 11.90 31.29 -24.65
CA VAL A 110 11.58 30.47 -23.46
C VAL A 110 11.47 29.02 -23.92
N GLU A 111 12.30 28.13 -23.37
CA GLU A 111 12.25 26.70 -23.67
C GLU A 111 11.26 25.98 -22.72
N ASN A 112 10.21 25.38 -23.29
CA ASN A 112 9.25 24.54 -22.61
C ASN A 112 9.77 23.09 -22.49
N GLY A 113 9.25 22.33 -21.52
CA GLY A 113 9.59 20.92 -21.35
C GLY A 113 9.16 20.07 -22.55
N LYS A 114 10.10 19.27 -23.05
CA LYS A 114 9.95 18.27 -24.12
C LYS A 114 8.87 17.26 -23.71
N ASP A 115 7.76 17.23 -24.47
CA ASP A 115 6.74 16.17 -24.55
C ASP A 115 6.80 15.08 -23.46
N GLY A 116 5.75 15.03 -22.65
CA GLY A 116 5.57 14.08 -21.54
C GLY A 116 5.54 12.60 -21.96
N ASP A 117 6.71 12.04 -22.24
CA ASP A 117 7.01 10.63 -22.06
C ASP A 117 7.55 10.41 -20.64
N ASP A 118 7.08 9.35 -19.99
CA ASP A 118 7.59 8.90 -18.68
C ASP A 118 9.07 8.54 -18.80
N VAL A 119 9.96 9.39 -18.29
CA VAL A 119 11.38 9.06 -18.15
C VAL A 119 11.54 8.30 -16.84
N SER A 120 11.96 7.03 -16.91
CA SER A 120 12.17 6.23 -15.71
C SER A 120 13.30 6.84 -14.86
N VAL A 121 13.21 6.65 -13.54
CA VAL A 121 14.27 7.04 -12.60
C VAL A 121 15.62 6.39 -12.96
N ASP A 122 15.57 5.21 -13.58
CA ASP A 122 16.74 4.55 -14.14
C ASP A 122 17.38 5.32 -15.32
N ALA A 123 16.58 5.87 -16.24
CA ALA A 123 17.10 6.64 -17.36
C ALA A 123 17.77 7.95 -16.88
N LEU A 124 17.21 8.58 -15.85
CA LEU A 124 17.81 9.75 -15.21
C LEU A 124 19.12 9.40 -14.48
N TYR A 125 19.18 8.24 -13.84
CA TYR A 125 20.39 7.74 -13.19
C TYR A 125 21.51 7.46 -14.20
N GLN A 126 21.21 6.77 -15.31
CA GLN A 126 22.23 6.48 -16.33
C GLN A 126 22.80 7.77 -16.94
N GLU A 127 21.95 8.75 -17.26
CA GLU A 127 22.39 10.06 -17.76
C GLU A 127 23.25 10.80 -16.72
N TYR A 128 22.92 10.69 -15.43
CA TYR A 128 23.71 11.30 -14.36
C TYR A 128 25.09 10.66 -14.23
N VAL A 129 25.17 9.32 -14.26
CA VAL A 129 26.44 8.59 -14.21
C VAL A 129 27.34 8.96 -15.40
N GLU A 130 26.77 9.03 -16.59
CA GLU A 130 27.51 9.43 -17.81
C GLU A 130 28.07 10.86 -17.73
N ARG A 131 27.35 11.78 -17.08
CA ARG A 131 27.66 13.21 -17.09
C ARG A 131 28.48 13.68 -15.89
N TYR A 132 28.30 13.04 -14.73
CA TYR A 132 28.83 13.51 -13.44
C TYR A 132 29.69 12.47 -12.71
N GLY A 133 29.76 11.24 -13.21
CA GLY A 133 30.58 10.16 -12.65
C GLY A 133 29.83 9.23 -11.70
N ASP A 134 30.50 8.12 -11.33
CA ASP A 134 29.91 7.04 -10.54
C ASP A 134 29.52 7.47 -9.12
N ILE A 135 28.22 7.43 -8.85
CA ILE A 135 27.64 7.36 -7.51
C ILE A 135 26.70 6.15 -7.48
N SER A 136 26.45 5.57 -6.32
CA SER A 136 25.46 4.49 -6.21
C SER A 136 24.06 5.00 -6.54
N TYR A 137 23.18 4.11 -7.00
CA TYR A 137 21.79 4.45 -7.26
C TYR A 137 21.10 5.08 -6.05
N GLN A 138 21.41 4.61 -4.84
CA GLN A 138 20.90 5.18 -3.59
C GLN A 138 21.44 6.59 -3.31
N GLU A 139 22.73 6.84 -3.58
CA GLU A 139 23.31 8.19 -3.49
C GLU A 139 22.68 9.12 -4.53
N PHE A 140 22.45 8.64 -5.75
CA PHE A 140 21.72 9.37 -6.79
C PHE A 140 20.31 9.74 -6.35
N LEU A 141 19.54 8.77 -5.83
CA LEU A 141 18.22 9.04 -5.28
C LEU A 141 18.28 10.07 -4.14
N SER A 142 19.29 10.00 -3.26
CA SER A 142 19.44 10.96 -2.14
C SER A 142 19.76 12.40 -2.56
N LEU A 143 20.24 12.61 -3.79
CA LEU A 143 20.44 13.95 -4.36
C LEU A 143 19.11 14.65 -4.71
N TYR A 144 18.04 13.89 -4.95
CA TYR A 144 16.77 14.38 -5.49
C TYR A 144 15.55 14.01 -4.64
N LEU A 145 15.67 12.98 -3.79
CA LEU A 145 14.67 12.51 -2.85
C LEU A 145 15.18 12.74 -1.44
N SER A 146 14.83 13.88 -0.87
CA SER A 146 14.90 14.10 0.57
C SER A 146 13.51 13.89 1.17
N PHE A 147 13.18 12.67 1.54
CA PHE A 147 12.04 12.42 2.44
C PHE A 147 12.47 11.40 3.48
N GLY A 148 12.76 11.88 4.70
CA GLY A 148 12.19 11.16 5.84
C GLY A 148 10.69 11.35 5.67
N ALA A 149 10.01 10.38 5.05
CA ALA A 149 8.58 10.47 4.84
C ALA A 149 7.92 10.59 6.21
N ASP A 150 7.42 11.78 6.53
CA ASP A 150 6.62 11.99 7.72
C ASP A 150 5.27 11.30 7.48
N ASN A 151 5.24 10.00 7.75
CA ASN A 151 4.03 9.18 7.63
C ASN A 151 3.09 9.39 8.82
N SER A 152 3.35 10.36 9.70
CA SER A 152 2.54 10.58 10.92
C SER A 152 1.08 10.81 10.59
N ALA A 153 0.76 11.60 9.56
CA ALA A 153 -0.62 11.84 9.15
C ALA A 153 -1.31 10.55 8.69
N THR A 154 -0.63 9.75 7.87
CA THR A 154 -1.11 8.44 7.41
C THR A 154 -1.33 7.48 8.57
N ILE A 155 -0.34 7.35 9.46
CA ILE A 155 -0.41 6.51 10.66
C ILE A 155 -1.62 6.89 11.51
N ASN A 156 -1.82 8.20 11.75
CA ASN A 156 -2.96 8.69 12.53
C ASN A 156 -4.31 8.42 11.88
N ARG A 157 -4.36 8.33 10.54
CA ARG A 157 -5.54 7.87 9.81
C ARG A 157 -5.77 6.37 10.01
N CYS A 158 -4.73 5.54 9.90
CA CYS A 158 -4.85 4.09 10.09
C CYS A 158 -5.30 3.70 11.52
N LEU A 159 -4.95 4.51 12.53
CA LEU A 159 -5.43 4.32 13.91
C LEU A 159 -6.97 4.37 14.03
N GLN A 160 -7.67 5.06 13.13
CA GLN A 160 -9.14 5.10 13.09
C GLN A 160 -9.77 3.78 12.64
N SER A 161 -9.00 2.90 12.02
CA SER A 161 -9.43 1.58 11.53
C SER A 161 -8.93 0.43 12.39
N THR A 162 -8.24 0.71 13.49
CA THR A 162 -7.60 -0.31 14.32
C THR A 162 -8.36 -0.51 15.62
N ALA A 163 -8.47 -1.77 16.03
CA ALA A 163 -9.00 -2.17 17.31
C ALA A 163 -8.05 -3.17 17.98
N ARG A 164 -8.23 -3.37 19.29
CA ARG A 164 -7.73 -4.55 20.00
C ARG A 164 -8.89 -5.46 20.35
N VAL A 165 -8.65 -6.75 20.37
CA VAL A 165 -9.65 -7.79 20.66
C VAL A 165 -9.24 -8.54 21.92
N TYR A 166 -10.25 -8.92 22.72
CA TYR A 166 -10.12 -9.86 23.82
C TYR A 166 -11.15 -10.97 23.64
N ALA A 167 -10.70 -12.22 23.75
CA ALA A 167 -11.53 -13.41 23.68
C ALA A 167 -11.40 -14.17 25.00
N GLU A 168 -12.53 -14.49 25.63
CA GLU A 168 -12.57 -15.24 26.88
C GLU A 168 -12.96 -16.69 26.65
N PHE A 169 -12.22 -17.59 27.32
CA PHE A 169 -12.42 -19.02 27.26
C PHE A 169 -12.67 -19.57 28.66
N ALA A 170 -13.45 -20.64 28.72
CA ALA A 170 -13.68 -21.37 29.95
C ALA A 170 -12.34 -21.82 30.55
N GLY A 171 -12.13 -21.50 31.84
CA GLY A 171 -10.93 -21.87 32.55
C GLY A 171 -10.77 -23.37 32.72
N LYS A 172 -9.53 -23.84 32.76
CA LYS A 172 -9.21 -25.25 33.06
C LYS A 172 -9.27 -25.54 34.56
N VAL A 173 -9.75 -26.72 34.94
CA VAL A 173 -9.59 -27.25 36.30
C VAL A 173 -8.18 -27.83 36.44
N THR A 174 -7.23 -27.05 36.97
CA THR A 174 -5.82 -27.47 37.11
C THR A 174 -5.50 -28.15 38.44
N GLU A 175 -6.35 -28.00 39.47
CA GLU A 175 -6.15 -28.54 40.82
C GLU A 175 -7.50 -28.96 41.43
N GLU A 176 -7.50 -30.06 42.18
CA GLU A 176 -8.67 -30.58 42.88
C GLU A 176 -9.12 -29.57 43.97
N ASN A 177 -10.34 -29.04 43.85
CA ASN A 177 -10.97 -27.99 44.68
C ASN A 177 -10.66 -26.51 44.35
N LYS A 178 -10.13 -26.20 43.16
CA LYS A 178 -9.99 -24.80 42.70
C LYS A 178 -11.04 -24.48 41.64
N THR A 179 -11.75 -23.36 41.81
CA THR A 179 -12.68 -22.86 40.79
C THR A 179 -11.88 -22.47 39.53
N PRO A 180 -12.25 -22.98 38.34
CA PRO A 180 -11.55 -22.62 37.11
C PRO A 180 -11.67 -21.11 36.84
N ALA A 181 -10.54 -20.47 36.55
CA ALA A 181 -10.51 -19.05 36.21
C ALA A 181 -10.48 -18.88 34.69
N PRO A 182 -11.33 -18.00 34.10
CA PRO A 182 -11.39 -17.82 32.65
C PRO A 182 -10.02 -17.43 32.07
N ALA A 183 -9.67 -18.01 30.93
CA ALA A 183 -8.53 -17.57 30.14
C ALA A 183 -8.96 -16.41 29.25
N VAL A 184 -8.10 -15.40 29.08
CA VAL A 184 -8.38 -14.26 28.21
C VAL A 184 -7.21 -14.08 27.26
N TYR A 185 -7.47 -14.25 25.97
CA TYR A 185 -6.48 -13.98 24.92
C TYR A 185 -6.69 -12.58 24.36
N THR A 186 -5.64 -12.00 23.82
CA THR A 186 -5.70 -10.66 23.23
C THR A 186 -4.86 -10.55 21.97
N GLY A 187 -5.33 -9.72 21.04
CA GLY A 187 -4.68 -9.41 19.79
C GLY A 187 -5.11 -8.05 19.25
N GLY A 188 -4.63 -7.72 18.05
CA GLY A 188 -5.14 -6.63 17.23
C GLY A 188 -6.33 -7.06 16.36
N ALA A 189 -6.99 -6.07 15.77
CA ALA A 189 -7.97 -6.25 14.70
C ALA A 189 -8.03 -4.99 13.84
N VAL A 190 -8.54 -5.15 12.62
CA VAL A 190 -8.86 -4.02 11.72
C VAL A 190 -10.33 -3.99 11.39
N ILE A 191 -10.89 -2.78 11.25
CA ILE A 191 -12.27 -2.59 10.78
C ILE A 191 -12.28 -2.80 9.27
N TYR A 192 -12.93 -3.88 8.83
CA TYR A 192 -13.04 -4.23 7.40
C TYR A 192 -14.16 -3.45 6.71
N GLN A 193 -15.30 -3.34 7.37
CA GLN A 193 -16.49 -2.71 6.79
C GLN A 193 -17.33 -2.08 7.90
N ILE A 194 -17.87 -0.90 7.63
CA ILE A 194 -18.89 -0.26 8.45
C ILE A 194 -20.20 -0.28 7.65
N GLY A 195 -21.13 -1.16 8.03
CA GLY A 195 -22.48 -1.21 7.46
C GLY A 195 -23.46 -0.30 8.20
N GLU A 196 -24.75 -0.40 7.88
CA GLU A 196 -25.79 0.38 8.57
C GLU A 196 -26.13 -0.20 9.95
N GLU A 197 -26.35 -1.53 10.04
CA GLU A 197 -26.68 -2.21 11.29
C GLU A 197 -25.49 -2.95 11.90
N SER A 198 -24.63 -3.50 11.05
CA SER A 198 -23.49 -4.33 11.46
C SER A 198 -22.22 -3.90 10.75
N SER A 199 -21.14 -3.87 11.52
CA SER A 199 -19.78 -3.66 11.03
C SER A 199 -18.97 -4.94 11.24
N TYR A 200 -17.94 -5.14 10.42
CA TYR A 200 -17.11 -6.33 10.45
C TYR A 200 -15.66 -5.98 10.74
N LEU A 201 -15.02 -6.78 11.60
CA LEU A 201 -13.62 -6.66 11.95
C LEU A 201 -12.88 -7.94 11.54
N LEU A 202 -11.60 -7.81 11.18
CA LEU A 202 -10.71 -8.94 10.89
C LEU A 202 -9.66 -9.05 11.97
N THR A 203 -9.38 -10.29 12.36
CA THR A 203 -8.28 -10.64 13.27
C THR A 203 -7.71 -12.00 12.86
N ASN A 204 -6.69 -12.48 13.57
CA ASN A 204 -6.20 -13.84 13.36
C ASN A 204 -7.12 -14.88 14.03
N TYR A 205 -7.16 -16.08 13.45
CA TYR A 205 -7.98 -17.17 14.00
C TYR A 205 -7.49 -17.58 15.40
N HIS A 206 -6.19 -17.65 15.60
CA HIS A 206 -5.59 -18.01 16.88
C HIS A 206 -5.85 -17.01 18.02
N VAL A 207 -6.36 -15.81 17.73
CA VAL A 207 -6.75 -14.82 18.76
C VAL A 207 -8.08 -15.21 19.42
N VAL A 208 -8.93 -15.95 18.71
CA VAL A 208 -10.33 -16.24 19.12
C VAL A 208 -10.61 -17.72 19.34
N ILE A 209 -9.58 -18.58 19.28
CA ILE A 209 -9.67 -20.02 19.55
C ILE A 209 -8.68 -20.47 20.64
N ASP A 210 -9.12 -21.42 21.45
CA ASP A 210 -8.33 -22.22 22.37
C ASP A 210 -8.81 -23.68 22.29
N ASP A 211 -8.11 -24.52 21.51
CA ASP A 211 -8.44 -25.94 21.32
C ASP A 211 -8.32 -26.76 22.61
N GLU A 212 -7.69 -26.20 23.65
CA GLU A 212 -7.58 -26.84 24.95
C GLU A 212 -8.61 -26.34 25.97
N ALA A 213 -9.52 -25.43 25.61
CA ALA A 213 -10.54 -24.94 26.54
C ALA A 213 -11.49 -26.05 27.02
N ASP A 214 -11.96 -25.98 28.26
CA ASP A 214 -12.95 -26.91 28.82
C ASP A 214 -14.36 -26.76 28.19
N GLY A 215 -14.53 -25.81 27.25
CA GLY A 215 -15.78 -25.46 26.55
C GLY A 215 -15.68 -25.54 25.03
N ALA A 216 -16.44 -24.69 24.32
CA ALA A 216 -16.26 -24.56 22.87
C ALA A 216 -14.86 -23.98 22.56
N PRO A 217 -14.17 -24.49 21.53
CA PRO A 217 -12.81 -24.05 21.25
C PRO A 217 -12.79 -22.59 20.79
N VAL A 218 -13.80 -22.14 20.03
CA VAL A 218 -13.95 -20.72 19.67
C VAL A 218 -14.70 -19.99 20.79
N SER A 219 -14.20 -18.82 21.15
CA SER A 219 -14.80 -18.00 22.22
C SER A 219 -16.20 -17.48 21.84
N ASP A 220 -17.14 -17.62 22.76
CA ASP A 220 -18.46 -16.98 22.70
C ASP A 220 -18.48 -15.58 23.32
N ILE A 221 -17.41 -15.18 24.02
CA ILE A 221 -17.30 -13.89 24.72
C ILE A 221 -16.12 -13.13 24.12
N ILE A 222 -16.43 -12.33 23.10
CA ILE A 222 -15.44 -11.52 22.38
C ILE A 222 -15.79 -10.04 22.54
N HIS A 223 -14.81 -9.24 22.91
CA HIS A 223 -14.94 -7.79 22.98
C HIS A 223 -13.81 -7.11 22.20
N CYS A 224 -14.14 -6.02 21.51
CA CYS A 224 -13.14 -5.14 20.92
C CYS A 224 -13.13 -3.75 21.57
N TYR A 225 -11.99 -3.08 21.42
CA TYR A 225 -11.77 -1.72 21.90
C TYR A 225 -11.06 -0.92 20.82
N LEU A 226 -11.59 0.26 20.51
CA LEU A 226 -10.99 1.17 19.53
C LEU A 226 -9.77 1.92 20.13
N TYR A 227 -8.93 2.45 19.24
CA TYR A 227 -7.83 3.32 19.64
C TYR A 227 -8.29 4.48 20.54
N GLY A 228 -7.54 4.75 21.61
CA GLY A 228 -7.89 5.74 22.63
C GLY A 228 -8.64 5.19 23.84
N SER A 229 -9.07 3.91 23.83
CA SER A 229 -9.59 3.24 25.02
C SER A 229 -8.46 2.86 25.98
N TYR A 230 -8.42 3.48 27.16
CA TYR A 230 -7.32 3.31 28.12
C TYR A 230 -7.37 1.99 28.90
N ASN A 231 -8.56 1.50 29.25
CA ASN A 231 -8.70 0.34 30.13
C ASN A 231 -8.99 -0.93 29.32
N GLY A 232 -8.21 -1.98 29.59
CA GLY A 232 -8.52 -3.35 29.16
C GLY A 232 -9.36 -4.09 30.21
N PRO A 233 -9.74 -5.34 29.94
CA PRO A 233 -10.48 -6.14 30.90
C PRO A 233 -9.66 -6.44 32.16
N ASN A 234 -10.33 -6.49 33.31
CA ASN A 234 -9.73 -6.85 34.60
C ASN A 234 -10.40 -8.10 35.17
N LYS A 235 -9.62 -8.96 35.82
CA LYS A 235 -10.14 -10.13 36.54
C LYS A 235 -10.52 -9.74 37.96
N GLU A 236 -11.73 -10.07 38.36
CA GLU A 236 -12.26 -9.85 39.69
C GLU A 236 -12.55 -11.20 40.35
N THR A 237 -12.17 -11.35 41.61
CA THR A 237 -12.44 -12.57 42.40
C THR A 237 -13.47 -12.26 43.46
N ASP A 238 -14.57 -13.01 43.48
CA ASP A 238 -15.62 -12.85 44.48
C ASP A 238 -15.29 -13.55 45.81
N GLU A 239 -16.17 -13.40 46.81
CA GLU A 239 -16.02 -14.01 48.14
C GLU A 239 -15.99 -15.55 48.12
N SER A 240 -16.51 -16.17 47.06
CA SER A 240 -16.49 -17.63 46.86
C SER A 240 -15.21 -18.13 46.18
N GLY A 241 -14.35 -17.22 45.73
CA GLY A 241 -13.15 -17.54 44.96
C GLY A 241 -13.41 -17.72 43.46
N ALA A 242 -14.62 -17.42 42.98
CA ALA A 242 -14.92 -17.43 41.56
C ALA A 242 -14.31 -16.20 40.88
N VAL A 243 -13.68 -16.41 39.73
CA VAL A 243 -13.04 -15.36 38.95
C VAL A 243 -13.95 -14.97 37.78
N THR A 244 -14.27 -13.69 37.67
CA THR A 244 -15.04 -13.11 36.57
C THR A 244 -14.19 -12.06 35.84
N VAL A 245 -14.53 -11.79 34.58
CA VAL A 245 -13.84 -10.77 33.77
C VAL A 245 -14.75 -9.56 33.62
N ASN A 246 -14.27 -8.40 34.06
CA ASN A 246 -14.93 -7.13 33.87
C ASN A 246 -14.29 -6.40 32.67
N TYR A 247 -15.07 -6.22 31.61
CA TYR A 247 -14.63 -5.59 30.36
C TYR A 247 -14.71 -4.06 30.38
N GLY A 248 -15.45 -3.48 31.33
CA GLY A 248 -15.61 -2.05 31.49
C GLY A 248 -16.31 -1.33 30.33
N ASP A 249 -16.51 -0.02 30.51
CA ASP A 249 -17.32 0.81 29.60
C ASP A 249 -16.71 0.99 28.21
N GLY A 250 -15.41 0.74 28.02
CA GLY A 250 -14.74 0.89 26.73
C GLY A 250 -15.03 -0.25 25.74
N ALA A 251 -15.61 -1.35 26.22
CA ALA A 251 -15.81 -2.55 25.43
C ALA A 251 -16.95 -2.42 24.43
N ILE A 252 -16.78 -3.07 23.28
CA ILE A 252 -17.82 -3.28 22.27
C ILE A 252 -17.95 -4.80 22.10
N ALA A 253 -19.15 -5.34 22.28
CA ALA A 253 -19.39 -6.77 22.11
C ALA A 253 -19.24 -7.17 20.64
N CYS A 254 -18.58 -8.30 20.42
CA CYS A 254 -18.35 -8.89 19.10
C CYS A 254 -18.95 -10.29 19.01
N GLU A 255 -19.51 -10.61 17.86
CA GLU A 255 -19.93 -11.96 17.48
C GLU A 255 -18.89 -12.55 16.54
N TYR A 256 -18.44 -13.78 16.79
CA TYR A 256 -17.67 -14.52 15.79
C TYR A 256 -18.55 -14.77 14.55
N VAL A 257 -18.00 -14.62 13.34
CA VAL A 257 -18.73 -14.91 12.09
C VAL A 257 -18.23 -16.23 11.52
N GLY A 258 -16.92 -16.35 11.36
CA GLY A 258 -16.26 -17.54 10.85
C GLY A 258 -14.75 -17.32 10.72
N GLY A 259 -14.01 -18.37 10.38
CA GLY A 259 -12.56 -18.35 10.46
C GLY A 259 -11.90 -19.61 9.90
N SER A 260 -10.57 -19.59 9.81
CA SER A 260 -9.79 -20.71 9.31
C SER A 260 -8.43 -20.77 9.97
N ALA A 261 -8.10 -21.94 10.52
CA ALA A 261 -6.77 -22.24 11.02
C ALA A 261 -5.73 -22.29 9.90
N THR A 262 -6.05 -22.88 8.74
CA THR A 262 -5.16 -22.92 7.57
C THR A 262 -4.69 -21.53 7.12
N TYR A 263 -5.57 -20.53 7.17
CA TYR A 263 -5.27 -19.17 6.71
C TYR A 263 -4.97 -18.18 7.85
N ASP A 264 -5.12 -18.63 9.09
CA ASP A 264 -5.05 -17.83 10.31
C ASP A 264 -5.84 -16.52 10.25
N MET A 265 -7.09 -16.62 9.79
CA MET A 265 -8.00 -15.47 9.64
C MET A 265 -9.33 -15.75 10.34
N ALA A 266 -9.87 -14.74 11.01
CA ALA A 266 -11.21 -14.74 11.57
C ALA A 266 -11.94 -13.43 11.26
N VAL A 267 -13.25 -13.53 11.06
CA VAL A 267 -14.16 -12.39 10.88
C VAL A 267 -15.03 -12.27 12.12
N LEU A 268 -15.10 -11.06 12.66
CA LEU A 268 -15.95 -10.68 13.78
C LEU A 268 -17.01 -9.69 13.28
N LYS A 269 -18.17 -9.68 13.92
CA LYS A 269 -19.27 -8.77 13.67
C LYS A 269 -19.54 -7.95 14.93
N VAL A 270 -19.79 -6.66 14.77
CA VAL A 270 -20.18 -5.75 15.84
C VAL A 270 -21.42 -4.95 15.44
N ASN A 271 -22.20 -4.51 16.41
CA ASN A 271 -23.26 -3.55 16.14
C ASN A 271 -22.65 -2.20 15.72
N THR A 272 -23.09 -1.65 14.58
CA THR A 272 -22.53 -0.39 14.05
C THR A 272 -22.79 0.79 14.98
N ALA A 273 -23.98 0.87 15.59
CA ALA A 273 -24.31 1.98 16.47
C ALA A 273 -23.41 1.99 17.71
N ASP A 274 -23.11 0.82 18.28
CA ASP A 274 -22.19 0.72 19.43
C ASP A 274 -20.76 1.12 19.06
N LEU A 275 -20.27 0.68 17.88
CA LEU A 275 -18.96 1.05 17.35
C LEU A 275 -18.81 2.57 17.20
N LEU A 276 -19.78 3.21 16.52
CA LEU A 276 -19.75 4.65 16.26
C LEU A 276 -20.07 5.50 17.49
N ALA A 277 -20.81 4.95 18.46
CA ALA A 277 -21.01 5.59 19.76
C ALA A 277 -19.70 5.68 20.56
N LYS A 278 -18.80 4.69 20.42
CA LYS A 278 -17.45 4.77 21.02
C LYS A 278 -16.54 5.74 20.27
N ASN A 279 -16.56 5.71 18.94
CA ASN A 279 -15.78 6.65 18.14
C ASN A 279 -16.46 6.94 16.79
N PRO A 280 -16.99 8.16 16.57
CA PRO A 280 -17.63 8.53 15.31
C PRO A 280 -16.63 8.72 14.16
N GLN A 281 -15.32 8.71 14.43
CA GLN A 281 -14.27 8.74 13.43
C GLN A 281 -13.80 7.33 13.02
N ALA A 282 -14.37 6.26 13.58
CA ALA A 282 -14.04 4.91 13.17
C ALA A 282 -14.30 4.75 11.66
N THR A 283 -13.33 4.19 10.93
CA THR A 283 -13.42 3.99 9.48
C THR A 283 -12.94 2.60 9.09
N ALA A 284 -13.48 2.07 7.99
CA ALA A 284 -12.96 0.86 7.39
C ALA A 284 -11.56 1.11 6.79
N VAL A 285 -10.71 0.08 6.81
CA VAL A 285 -9.43 0.08 6.11
C VAL A 285 -9.62 0.22 4.61
N THR A 286 -8.67 0.88 3.94
CA THR A 286 -8.49 0.77 2.49
C THR A 286 -7.51 -0.36 2.22
N PHE A 287 -7.80 -1.20 1.23
CA PHE A 287 -6.91 -2.30 0.87
C PHE A 287 -5.96 -1.91 -0.24
N ALA A 288 -4.69 -2.28 -0.12
CA ALA A 288 -3.75 -2.17 -1.23
C ALA A 288 -4.09 -3.18 -2.33
N ASP A 289 -3.81 -2.82 -3.58
CA ASP A 289 -3.92 -3.73 -4.71
C ASP A 289 -2.74 -4.70 -4.80
N GLU A 290 -1.55 -4.21 -4.48
CA GLU A 290 -0.31 -4.97 -4.47
C GLU A 290 0.64 -4.51 -3.35
N TYR A 291 1.65 -5.33 -3.09
CA TYR A 291 2.77 -5.00 -2.21
C TYR A 291 4.07 -5.49 -2.86
N TYR A 292 5.20 -4.95 -2.42
CA TYR A 292 6.50 -5.29 -2.99
C TYR A 292 7.62 -5.19 -1.96
N VAL A 293 8.72 -5.90 -2.22
CA VAL A 293 9.91 -5.86 -1.35
C VAL A 293 10.51 -4.45 -1.35
N GLY A 294 10.89 -3.98 -0.17
CA GLY A 294 11.39 -2.63 0.07
C GLY A 294 10.31 -1.59 0.35
N GLN A 295 9.02 -1.92 0.16
CA GLN A 295 7.91 -1.05 0.53
C GLN A 295 7.87 -0.83 2.04
N THR A 296 7.54 0.39 2.48
CA THR A 296 7.27 0.69 3.89
C THR A 296 6.19 -0.23 4.45
N ALA A 297 6.43 -0.75 5.65
CA ALA A 297 5.53 -1.62 6.37
C ALA A 297 5.28 -1.02 7.76
N ILE A 298 4.06 -0.55 8.00
CA ILE A 298 3.62 0.07 9.26
C ILE A 298 2.69 -0.92 9.95
N ALA A 299 3.13 -1.50 11.07
CA ALA A 299 2.30 -2.39 11.86
C ALA A 299 1.58 -1.60 12.95
N ILE A 300 0.26 -1.79 13.06
CA ILE A 300 -0.56 -1.23 14.14
C ILE A 300 -1.30 -2.37 14.82
N GLY A 301 -1.01 -2.59 16.10
CA GLY A 301 -1.50 -3.74 16.86
C GLY A 301 -1.46 -3.49 18.36
N ASN A 302 -1.73 -4.52 19.17
CA ASN A 302 -1.85 -4.43 20.63
C ASN A 302 -0.74 -5.23 21.34
N PRO A 303 0.53 -4.82 21.27
CA PRO A 303 1.62 -5.61 21.83
C PRO A 303 1.44 -5.81 23.34
N ASN A 304 1.65 -7.04 23.79
CA ASN A 304 1.48 -7.56 25.14
C ASN A 304 0.12 -7.31 25.79
N GLY A 305 -0.86 -6.81 25.05
CA GLY A 305 -2.12 -6.35 25.64
C GLY A 305 -2.05 -4.97 26.30
N ASP A 306 -0.92 -4.26 26.19
CA ASP A 306 -0.64 -3.01 26.91
C ASP A 306 -1.34 -1.79 26.29
N GLY A 307 -1.94 -1.94 25.11
CA GLY A 307 -2.54 -0.86 24.34
C GLY A 307 -2.08 -0.89 22.89
N ILE A 308 -2.83 -0.21 22.03
CA ILE A 308 -2.50 -0.13 20.61
C ILE A 308 -1.24 0.72 20.43
N SER A 309 -0.29 0.22 19.64
CA SER A 309 0.94 0.92 19.28
C SER A 309 1.25 0.78 17.79
N VAL A 310 2.25 1.55 17.34
CA VAL A 310 2.68 1.61 15.94
C VAL A 310 4.17 1.28 15.87
N THR A 311 4.56 0.41 14.96
CA THR A 311 5.95 0.14 14.58
C THR A 311 6.11 0.23 13.07
N GLN A 312 7.32 0.50 12.60
CA GLN A 312 7.60 0.67 11.17
C GLN A 312 8.89 -0.04 10.77
N GLY A 313 8.86 -0.64 9.58
CA GLY A 313 9.99 -1.21 8.87
C GLY A 313 9.67 -1.27 7.37
N ILE A 314 10.08 -2.35 6.71
CA ILE A 314 9.81 -2.64 5.30
C ILE A 314 9.35 -4.07 5.09
N VAL A 315 8.72 -4.32 3.93
CA VAL A 315 8.50 -5.68 3.40
C VAL A 315 9.85 -6.23 2.93
N SER A 316 10.29 -7.34 3.53
CA SER A 316 11.55 -8.02 3.18
C SER A 316 11.35 -9.15 2.18
N VAL A 317 10.20 -9.84 2.24
CA VAL A 317 9.79 -10.88 1.27
C VAL A 317 8.30 -10.74 1.01
N GLY A 318 7.91 -10.59 -0.26
CA GLY A 318 6.50 -10.40 -0.62
C GLY A 318 5.64 -11.66 -0.38
N ASP A 319 6.15 -12.85 -0.67
CA ASP A 319 5.37 -14.08 -0.49
C ASP A 319 6.26 -15.31 -0.34
N GLU A 320 6.08 -16.01 0.77
CA GLU A 320 6.71 -17.29 1.05
C GLU A 320 5.84 -18.17 1.95
N PHE A 321 6.11 -19.46 1.95
CA PHE A 321 5.59 -20.36 2.98
C PHE A 321 6.60 -20.45 4.11
N VAL A 322 6.13 -20.19 5.32
CA VAL A 322 6.90 -20.30 6.55
C VAL A 322 6.22 -21.24 7.51
N THR A 323 7.02 -21.99 8.26
CA THR A 323 6.51 -22.87 9.32
C THR A 323 6.48 -22.08 10.61
N LEU A 324 5.28 -21.81 11.13
CA LEU A 324 5.09 -21.05 12.36
C LEU A 324 4.36 -21.91 13.40
N THR A 325 4.72 -21.73 14.67
CA THR A 325 4.00 -22.34 15.80
C THR A 325 3.06 -21.30 16.39
N ILE A 326 1.78 -21.40 16.06
CA ILE A 326 0.74 -20.43 16.41
C ILE A 326 -0.39 -21.17 17.09
N GLY A 327 -0.86 -20.67 18.23
CA GLY A 327 -1.92 -21.33 19.00
C GLY A 327 -1.54 -22.74 19.47
N GLY A 328 -0.25 -23.01 19.67
CA GLY A 328 0.26 -24.32 20.09
C GLY A 328 0.47 -25.33 18.96
N GLU A 329 0.07 -25.00 17.73
CA GLU A 329 0.24 -25.88 16.57
C GLU A 329 1.26 -25.34 15.56
N THR A 330 2.13 -26.23 15.10
CA THR A 330 3.09 -25.94 14.03
C THR A 330 2.44 -26.21 12.67
N ARG A 331 2.24 -25.15 11.88
CA ARG A 331 1.65 -25.24 10.53
C ARG A 331 2.46 -24.39 9.54
N SER A 332 2.25 -24.67 8.25
CA SER A 332 2.84 -23.86 7.18
C SER A 332 1.85 -22.78 6.75
N TYR A 333 2.27 -21.53 6.85
CA TYR A 333 1.47 -20.36 6.49
C TYR A 333 2.11 -19.61 5.34
N ARG A 334 1.30 -19.20 4.37
CA ARG A 334 1.75 -18.24 3.36
C ARG A 334 1.77 -16.84 3.99
N SER A 335 2.93 -16.22 3.97
CA SER A 335 3.21 -14.98 4.69
C SER A 335 4.01 -13.98 3.87
N LEU A 336 3.77 -12.70 4.17
CA LEU A 336 4.70 -11.61 3.98
C LEU A 336 5.78 -11.71 5.06
N ARG A 337 7.05 -11.48 4.72
CA ARG A 337 8.11 -11.23 5.70
C ARG A 337 8.43 -9.76 5.76
N MET A 338 8.66 -9.25 6.96
CA MET A 338 9.05 -7.87 7.23
C MET A 338 10.05 -7.81 8.37
N ASP A 339 10.79 -6.70 8.44
CA ASP A 339 11.68 -6.37 9.56
C ASP A 339 11.02 -5.47 10.60
N THR A 340 9.72 -5.17 10.41
CA THR A 340 8.93 -4.34 11.30
C THR A 340 8.82 -5.00 12.68
N PRO A 341 9.20 -4.32 13.79
CA PRO A 341 9.16 -4.92 15.12
C PRO A 341 7.75 -5.37 15.51
N LEU A 342 7.58 -6.65 15.81
CA LEU A 342 6.37 -7.20 16.43
C LEU A 342 6.67 -7.85 17.78
N TYR A 343 5.68 -7.83 18.66
CA TYR A 343 5.65 -8.60 19.90
C TYR A 343 4.35 -9.40 19.98
N LYS A 344 4.29 -10.36 20.90
CA LYS A 344 3.04 -11.08 21.22
C LYS A 344 1.92 -10.07 21.46
N GLY A 345 0.72 -10.30 20.93
CA GLY A 345 -0.41 -9.36 21.02
C GLY A 345 -0.58 -8.43 19.81
N ASN A 346 0.45 -8.29 18.95
CA ASN A 346 0.24 -7.65 17.65
C ASN A 346 -0.59 -8.50 16.69
N SER A 347 -0.60 -9.83 16.86
CA SER A 347 -1.39 -10.76 16.04
C SER A 347 -2.82 -10.26 15.81
N GLY A 348 -3.24 -10.22 14.56
CA GLY A 348 -4.55 -9.72 14.12
C GLY A 348 -4.57 -8.22 13.80
N GLY A 349 -3.53 -7.48 14.16
CA GLY A 349 -3.34 -6.07 13.80
C GLY A 349 -3.11 -5.85 12.31
N GLY A 350 -3.23 -4.60 11.88
CA GLY A 350 -3.08 -4.21 10.48
C GLY A 350 -1.62 -3.94 10.11
N LEU A 351 -1.21 -4.40 8.94
CA LEU A 351 0.04 -4.00 8.30
C LEU A 351 -0.27 -3.09 7.11
N PHE A 352 0.24 -1.85 7.13
CA PHE A 352 -0.09 -0.80 6.17
C PHE A 352 1.14 -0.34 5.37
N ASN A 353 0.93 0.12 4.14
CA ASN A 353 1.96 0.82 3.37
C ASN A 353 2.03 2.32 3.75
N ALA A 354 2.93 3.07 3.10
CA ALA A 354 3.11 4.52 3.34
C ALA A 354 1.87 5.37 2.99
N ASP A 355 0.97 4.85 2.15
CA ASP A 355 -0.29 5.50 1.76
C ASP A 355 -1.43 5.17 2.74
N GLY A 356 -1.19 4.29 3.71
CA GLY A 356 -2.17 3.89 4.73
C GLY A 356 -3.12 2.79 4.26
N GLU A 357 -2.75 2.11 3.18
CA GLU A 357 -3.50 0.98 2.65
C GLU A 357 -3.01 -0.31 3.30
N LEU A 358 -3.95 -1.18 3.67
CA LEU A 358 -3.66 -2.47 4.27
C LEU A 358 -3.01 -3.40 3.25
N ILE A 359 -1.81 -3.88 3.56
CA ILE A 359 -1.05 -4.87 2.79
C ILE A 359 -1.07 -6.27 3.46
N GLY A 360 -1.49 -6.37 4.72
CA GLY A 360 -1.66 -7.67 5.39
C GLY A 360 -2.19 -7.58 6.83
N ILE A 361 -2.36 -8.74 7.46
CA ILE A 361 -2.71 -8.88 8.89
C ILE A 361 -1.53 -9.49 9.64
N THR A 362 -0.99 -8.79 10.62
CA THR A 362 0.23 -9.20 11.32
C THR A 362 0.02 -10.50 12.09
N ASN A 363 0.99 -11.41 12.04
CA ASN A 363 0.95 -12.69 12.73
C ASN A 363 2.24 -12.87 13.57
N ALA A 364 2.13 -12.69 14.89
CA ALA A 364 3.28 -12.79 15.78
C ALA A 364 3.56 -14.27 16.10
N GLY A 365 4.40 -14.92 15.27
CA GLY A 365 4.56 -16.37 15.27
C GLY A 365 5.86 -16.94 15.86
N ASP A 366 7.01 -16.29 15.72
CA ASP A 366 8.28 -16.87 16.20
C ASP A 366 9.08 -15.85 17.02
N LEU A 367 9.37 -16.21 18.28
CA LEU A 367 10.07 -15.38 19.26
C LEU A 367 11.60 -15.54 19.16
N GLY A 368 12.09 -16.44 18.31
CA GLY A 368 13.51 -16.79 18.21
C GLY A 368 14.35 -15.79 17.42
N ASP A 369 13.80 -15.24 16.34
CA ASP A 369 14.55 -14.41 15.38
C ASP A 369 14.22 -12.92 15.55
N GLN A 370 15.22 -12.15 15.99
CA GLN A 370 15.08 -10.69 16.06
C GLN A 370 14.92 -10.10 14.65
N ASN A 371 13.89 -9.26 14.47
CA ASN A 371 13.59 -8.55 13.22
C ASN A 371 13.20 -9.44 12.02
N ILE A 372 12.67 -10.64 12.25
CA ILE A 372 12.00 -11.43 11.21
C ILE A 372 10.56 -11.66 11.66
N ASN A 373 9.65 -10.91 11.05
CA ASN A 373 8.24 -10.92 11.40
C ASN A 373 7.37 -11.20 10.19
N PHE A 374 6.14 -11.67 10.44
CA PHE A 374 5.25 -12.17 9.40
C PHE A 374 3.87 -11.51 9.44
N ALA A 375 3.24 -11.47 8.27
CA ALA A 375 1.85 -11.07 8.13
C ALA A 375 1.14 -11.92 7.07
N VAL A 376 -0.15 -12.20 7.28
CA VAL A 376 -1.02 -12.81 6.28
C VAL A 376 -1.18 -11.81 5.12
N PRO A 377 -0.81 -12.16 3.87
CA PRO A 377 -0.86 -11.22 2.75
C PRO A 377 -2.27 -10.77 2.38
N ILE A 378 -2.42 -9.53 1.90
CA ILE A 378 -3.74 -8.94 1.59
C ILE A 378 -4.60 -9.77 0.63
N GLN A 379 -4.01 -10.49 -0.32
CA GLN A 379 -4.78 -11.33 -1.25
C GLN A 379 -5.38 -12.56 -0.57
N ILE A 380 -4.76 -13.06 0.51
CA ILE A 380 -5.37 -14.09 1.36
C ILE A 380 -6.48 -13.45 2.18
N VAL A 381 -6.18 -12.34 2.86
CA VAL A 381 -7.13 -11.60 3.73
C VAL A 381 -8.44 -11.29 2.98
N LYS A 382 -8.35 -10.70 1.78
CA LYS A 382 -9.52 -10.38 0.92
C LYS A 382 -10.33 -11.64 0.65
N ARG A 383 -9.70 -12.68 0.08
CA ARG A 383 -10.40 -13.87 -0.40
C ARG A 383 -10.98 -14.73 0.71
N THR A 384 -10.31 -14.85 1.85
CA THR A 384 -10.82 -15.62 2.99
C THR A 384 -11.95 -14.89 3.68
N THR A 385 -11.86 -13.56 3.82
CA THR A 385 -12.95 -12.73 4.36
C THR A 385 -14.19 -12.84 3.50
N ASP A 386 -14.07 -12.63 2.18
CA ASP A 386 -15.19 -12.74 1.24
C ASP A 386 -15.78 -14.16 1.21
N ASN A 387 -14.95 -15.18 1.46
CA ASN A 387 -15.40 -16.57 1.59
C ASN A 387 -16.21 -16.79 2.86
N ILE A 388 -15.66 -16.42 4.02
CA ILE A 388 -16.32 -16.54 5.32
C ILE A 388 -17.66 -15.79 5.30
N LEU A 389 -17.69 -14.55 4.84
CA LEU A 389 -18.91 -13.75 4.78
C LEU A 389 -19.95 -14.35 3.83
N HIS A 390 -19.53 -14.93 2.71
CA HIS A 390 -20.46 -15.58 1.78
C HIS A 390 -21.19 -16.75 2.44
N TYR A 391 -20.45 -17.62 3.14
CA TYR A 391 -21.02 -18.83 3.73
C TYR A 391 -21.72 -18.57 5.05
N ALA A 392 -21.22 -17.68 5.91
CA ALA A 392 -21.85 -17.38 7.20
C ALA A 392 -23.26 -16.76 7.05
N ASN A 393 -23.59 -16.18 5.90
CA ASN A 393 -24.91 -15.61 5.62
C ASN A 393 -25.99 -16.65 5.24
N ASP A 394 -25.65 -17.93 5.13
CA ASP A 394 -26.63 -18.97 4.82
C ASP A 394 -27.48 -19.42 6.04
N GLY A 395 -27.16 -18.89 7.23
CA GLY A 395 -27.86 -19.15 8.48
C GLY A 395 -27.52 -20.50 9.13
N ASP A 396 -26.59 -21.26 8.57
CA ASP A 396 -26.12 -22.52 9.12
C ASP A 396 -24.85 -22.30 9.95
N VAL A 397 -24.91 -22.59 11.25
CA VAL A 397 -23.75 -22.45 12.14
C VAL A 397 -22.59 -23.39 11.78
N MET A 398 -22.86 -24.43 10.97
CA MET A 398 -21.84 -25.35 10.46
C MET A 398 -21.00 -24.75 9.32
N THR A 399 -21.36 -23.55 8.81
CA THR A 399 -20.69 -22.89 7.68
C THR A 399 -19.76 -21.73 8.07
N ARG A 400 -19.40 -21.67 9.35
CA ARG A 400 -18.54 -20.64 9.95
C ARG A 400 -17.04 -20.88 9.68
N GLY A 401 -16.70 -21.12 8.42
CA GLY A 401 -15.32 -21.30 7.98
C GLY A 401 -15.11 -21.08 6.49
N VAL A 402 -13.94 -21.46 6.01
CA VAL A 402 -13.54 -21.25 4.60
C VAL A 402 -13.83 -22.49 3.78
N TYR A 403 -14.54 -22.33 2.66
CA TYR A 403 -14.86 -23.42 1.73
C TYR A 403 -14.12 -23.26 0.42
N LYS A 404 -13.54 -24.35 -0.06
CA LYS A 404 -12.69 -24.34 -1.25
C LYS A 404 -12.91 -25.61 -2.07
N ILE A 405 -12.79 -25.49 -3.39
CA ILE A 405 -12.80 -26.68 -4.25
C ILE A 405 -11.47 -27.42 -4.24
N THR A 406 -11.52 -28.73 -4.42
CA THR A 406 -10.32 -29.54 -4.66
C THR A 406 -10.18 -29.85 -6.15
N LEU A 407 -9.24 -29.20 -6.81
CA LEU A 407 -9.00 -29.38 -8.25
C LEU A 407 -8.41 -30.76 -8.58
N GLY A 408 -7.67 -31.36 -7.63
CA GLY A 408 -7.02 -32.68 -7.77
C GLY A 408 -5.72 -32.63 -8.56
N ILE A 409 -4.91 -31.59 -8.32
CA ILE A 409 -3.57 -31.43 -8.92
C ILE A 409 -2.52 -31.13 -7.86
N THR A 410 -1.30 -31.57 -8.13
CA THR A 410 -0.08 -31.08 -7.46
C THR A 410 0.65 -30.16 -8.42
N VAL A 411 0.91 -28.92 -8.02
CA VAL A 411 1.68 -27.94 -8.81
C VAL A 411 3.01 -27.63 -8.17
N THR A 412 4.00 -27.24 -8.98
CA THR A 412 5.26 -26.70 -8.48
C THR A 412 5.66 -25.47 -9.29
N GLY A 413 6.28 -24.50 -8.63
CA GLY A 413 6.93 -23.37 -9.31
C GLY A 413 8.32 -23.79 -9.79
N GLN A 414 8.64 -23.48 -11.05
CA GLN A 414 9.98 -23.62 -11.63
C GLN A 414 10.39 -22.33 -12.34
N ASN A 415 11.67 -22.21 -12.71
CA ASN A 415 12.21 -21.04 -13.40
C ASN A 415 11.89 -19.71 -12.68
N SER A 416 11.88 -19.77 -11.33
CA SER A 416 11.59 -18.63 -10.46
C SER A 416 12.64 -17.55 -10.65
N ARG A 417 12.19 -16.33 -10.91
CA ARG A 417 13.06 -15.16 -11.11
C ARG A 417 12.35 -13.89 -10.71
N TYR A 418 13.13 -12.92 -10.23
CA TYR A 418 12.66 -11.55 -10.09
C TYR A 418 12.50 -10.90 -11.47
N VAL A 419 11.38 -10.23 -11.68
CA VAL A 419 11.10 -9.44 -12.88
C VAL A 419 10.82 -8.02 -12.44
N TYR A 420 11.74 -7.12 -12.76
CA TYR A 420 11.62 -5.69 -12.50
C TYR A 420 10.60 -5.06 -13.46
N ASP A 421 9.73 -4.22 -12.94
CA ASP A 421 8.81 -3.40 -13.72
C ASP A 421 9.31 -1.95 -13.70
N THR A 422 9.89 -1.52 -14.83
CA THR A 422 10.48 -0.18 -14.96
C THR A 422 9.45 0.95 -14.85
N ALA A 423 8.17 0.67 -15.13
CA ALA A 423 7.11 1.67 -15.00
C ALA A 423 6.70 1.87 -13.53
N LYS A 424 6.78 0.81 -12.71
CA LYS A 424 6.41 0.86 -11.29
C LYS A 424 7.58 1.21 -10.37
N GLY A 425 8.82 0.98 -10.82
CA GLY A 425 10.02 1.18 -10.01
C GLY A 425 10.32 0.03 -9.03
N TYR A 426 9.52 -1.03 -9.05
CA TYR A 426 9.68 -2.27 -8.29
C TYR A 426 9.31 -3.48 -9.14
N GLY A 427 9.48 -4.68 -8.61
CA GLY A 427 9.25 -5.92 -9.35
C GLY A 427 8.55 -6.99 -8.54
N SER A 428 8.30 -8.11 -9.20
CA SER A 428 7.67 -9.28 -8.60
C SER A 428 8.40 -10.55 -9.01
N ILE A 429 8.25 -11.59 -8.19
CA ILE A 429 8.72 -12.92 -8.55
C ILE A 429 7.75 -13.51 -9.57
N LYS A 430 8.28 -14.05 -10.67
CA LYS A 430 7.53 -14.84 -11.65
C LYS A 430 8.08 -16.25 -11.73
N GLU A 431 7.18 -17.21 -11.80
CA GLU A 431 7.42 -18.64 -11.89
C GLU A 431 6.63 -19.24 -13.05
N GLU A 432 7.12 -20.36 -13.56
CA GLU A 432 6.31 -21.27 -14.36
C GLU A 432 5.64 -22.27 -13.43
N VAL A 433 4.31 -22.36 -13.48
CA VAL A 433 3.53 -23.24 -12.60
C VAL A 433 3.25 -24.56 -13.31
N LEU A 434 4.10 -25.55 -13.02
CA LEU A 434 4.06 -26.86 -13.66
C LEU A 434 3.12 -27.82 -12.92
N ILE A 435 2.21 -28.48 -13.64
CA ILE A 435 1.39 -29.58 -13.12
C ILE A 435 2.25 -30.84 -13.03
N LYS A 436 2.51 -31.29 -11.80
CA LYS A 436 3.32 -32.48 -11.50
C LYS A 436 2.50 -33.75 -11.43
N GLU A 437 1.31 -33.67 -10.85
CA GLU A 437 0.44 -34.81 -10.63
C GLU A 437 -1.01 -34.41 -10.84
N ILE A 438 -1.81 -35.37 -11.28
CA ILE A 438 -3.26 -35.25 -11.42
C ILE A 438 -3.89 -36.47 -10.78
N THR A 439 -4.79 -36.26 -9.84
CA THR A 439 -5.56 -37.33 -9.22
C THR A 439 -6.58 -37.88 -10.22
N GLU A 440 -6.70 -39.20 -10.33
CA GLU A 440 -7.70 -39.83 -11.19
C GLU A 440 -9.12 -39.40 -10.81
N ASN A 441 -10.00 -39.27 -11.80
CA ASN A 441 -11.41 -38.85 -11.65
C ASN A 441 -11.62 -37.45 -11.03
N SER A 442 -10.55 -36.67 -10.82
CA SER A 442 -10.61 -35.30 -10.31
C SER A 442 -11.26 -34.31 -11.29
N ILE A 443 -11.56 -33.10 -10.79
CA ILE A 443 -12.00 -31.99 -11.62
C ILE A 443 -10.97 -31.68 -12.72
N ALA A 444 -9.69 -31.64 -12.37
CA ALA A 444 -8.62 -31.43 -13.34
C ALA A 444 -8.57 -32.49 -14.46
N ALA A 445 -8.75 -33.77 -14.10
CA ALA A 445 -8.81 -34.85 -15.08
C ALA A 445 -10.02 -34.69 -16.02
N GLN A 446 -11.18 -34.32 -15.48
CA GLN A 446 -12.40 -34.04 -16.26
C GLN A 446 -12.23 -32.82 -17.19
N MET A 447 -11.41 -31.85 -16.79
CA MET A 447 -11.09 -30.66 -17.59
C MET A 447 -10.06 -30.92 -18.70
N GLY A 448 -9.44 -32.10 -18.73
CA GLY A 448 -8.46 -32.50 -19.75
C GLY A 448 -7.03 -32.02 -19.49
N LEU A 449 -6.70 -31.68 -18.24
CA LEU A 449 -5.33 -31.39 -17.83
C LEU A 449 -4.44 -32.64 -17.94
N GLN A 450 -3.16 -32.42 -18.18
CA GLN A 450 -2.13 -33.47 -18.26
C GLN A 450 -0.92 -33.10 -17.41
N VAL A 451 -0.22 -34.13 -16.91
CA VAL A 451 1.07 -33.94 -16.26
C VAL A 451 2.04 -33.33 -17.26
N GLY A 452 2.77 -32.29 -16.82
CA GLY A 452 3.68 -31.53 -17.67
C GLY A 452 3.08 -30.24 -18.26
N ASP A 453 1.77 -30.02 -18.12
CA ASP A 453 1.17 -28.73 -18.49
C ASP A 453 1.69 -27.60 -17.61
N VAL A 454 1.97 -26.45 -18.21
CA VAL A 454 2.32 -25.22 -17.47
C VAL A 454 1.09 -24.32 -17.41
N LEU A 455 0.56 -24.12 -16.21
CA LEU A 455 -0.59 -23.26 -15.94
C LEU A 455 -0.19 -21.78 -16.01
N THR A 456 -0.89 -20.99 -16.82
CA THR A 456 -0.59 -19.56 -17.01
C THR A 456 -1.73 -18.65 -16.58
N ALA A 457 -2.98 -19.12 -16.59
CA ALA A 457 -4.13 -18.36 -16.11
C ALA A 457 -5.29 -19.27 -15.67
N ILE A 458 -6.15 -18.76 -14.79
CA ILE A 458 -7.44 -19.35 -14.45
C ILE A 458 -8.51 -18.31 -14.80
N THR A 459 -9.51 -18.71 -15.58
CA THR A 459 -10.65 -17.86 -15.89
C THR A 459 -11.84 -18.29 -15.04
N VAL A 460 -12.44 -17.38 -14.28
CA VAL A 460 -13.63 -17.64 -13.45
C VAL A 460 -14.72 -16.65 -13.86
N ASP A 461 -15.89 -17.15 -14.28
CA ASP A 461 -17.05 -16.35 -14.72
C ASP A 461 -16.69 -15.24 -15.75
N GLY A 462 -15.71 -15.51 -16.60
CA GLY A 462 -15.22 -14.60 -17.64
C GLY A 462 -14.05 -13.70 -17.22
N GLU A 463 -13.72 -13.62 -15.93
CA GLU A 463 -12.55 -12.89 -15.44
C GLU A 463 -11.29 -13.75 -15.56
N ILE A 464 -10.27 -13.23 -16.26
CA ILE A 464 -9.00 -13.92 -16.47
C ILE A 464 -8.02 -13.52 -15.37
N ILE A 465 -7.58 -14.50 -14.57
CA ILE A 465 -6.63 -14.30 -13.48
C ILE A 465 -5.28 -14.93 -13.85
N PRO A 466 -4.23 -14.12 -14.11
CA PRO A 466 -2.90 -14.63 -14.41
C PRO A 466 -2.29 -15.41 -13.24
N ILE A 467 -1.67 -16.55 -13.54
CA ILE A 467 -0.97 -17.38 -12.56
C ILE A 467 0.53 -17.22 -12.75
N ASN A 468 1.13 -16.34 -11.95
CA ASN A 468 2.57 -16.06 -11.98
C ASN A 468 3.36 -16.77 -10.86
N ARG A 469 2.67 -17.37 -9.89
CA ARG A 469 3.24 -18.07 -8.74
C ARG A 469 2.38 -19.30 -8.44
N TYR A 470 3.00 -20.40 -8.01
CA TYR A 470 2.24 -21.66 -7.84
C TYR A 470 1.14 -21.56 -6.78
N PHE A 471 1.33 -20.78 -5.71
CA PHE A 471 0.32 -20.59 -4.68
C PHE A 471 -0.92 -19.82 -5.16
N ALA A 472 -0.79 -19.02 -6.24
CA ALA A 472 -1.89 -18.24 -6.78
C ALA A 472 -3.03 -19.13 -7.31
N VAL A 473 -2.75 -20.41 -7.58
CA VAL A 473 -3.76 -21.41 -7.89
C VAL A 473 -4.72 -21.57 -6.71
N GLY A 474 -4.18 -21.88 -5.52
CA GLY A 474 -4.98 -22.14 -4.33
C GLY A 474 -5.79 -20.92 -3.89
N ASP A 475 -5.24 -19.74 -4.09
CA ASP A 475 -5.86 -18.44 -3.94
C ASP A 475 -7.12 -18.28 -4.79
N VAL A 476 -7.04 -18.51 -6.10
CA VAL A 476 -8.20 -18.39 -7.00
C VAL A 476 -9.27 -19.41 -6.66
N LEU A 477 -8.90 -20.61 -6.23
CA LEU A 477 -9.87 -21.62 -5.81
C LEU A 477 -10.70 -21.18 -4.57
N LEU A 478 -10.23 -20.21 -3.77
CA LEU A 478 -11.00 -19.64 -2.65
C LEU A 478 -12.13 -18.71 -3.10
N THR A 479 -12.10 -18.20 -4.33
CA THR A 479 -13.13 -17.30 -4.86
C THR A 479 -14.28 -18.07 -5.52
N MET A 480 -14.07 -19.35 -5.82
CA MET A 480 -15.06 -20.18 -6.49
C MET A 480 -16.27 -20.47 -5.59
N ARG A 481 -17.46 -20.42 -6.19
CA ARG A 481 -18.76 -20.67 -5.52
C ARG A 481 -19.58 -21.68 -6.32
N THR A 482 -20.60 -22.25 -5.71
CA THR A 482 -21.53 -23.14 -6.42
C THR A 482 -22.13 -22.43 -7.63
N GLY A 483 -22.07 -23.06 -8.80
CA GLY A 483 -22.57 -22.51 -10.07
C GLY A 483 -21.53 -21.71 -10.86
N ALA A 484 -20.40 -21.31 -10.25
CA ALA A 484 -19.33 -20.61 -10.95
C ALA A 484 -18.77 -21.50 -12.08
N GLN A 485 -18.51 -20.89 -13.22
CA GLN A 485 -17.90 -21.55 -14.38
C GLN A 485 -16.43 -21.16 -14.47
N PHE A 486 -15.54 -22.14 -14.61
CA PHE A 486 -14.12 -21.85 -14.75
C PHE A 486 -13.40 -22.75 -15.76
N SER A 487 -12.30 -22.22 -16.30
CA SER A 487 -11.38 -22.91 -17.21
C SER A 487 -9.94 -22.49 -16.93
N LEU A 488 -8.98 -23.31 -17.34
CA LEU A 488 -7.55 -23.03 -17.17
C LEU A 488 -6.91 -22.77 -18.53
N THR A 489 -6.04 -21.76 -18.60
CA THR A 489 -5.13 -21.56 -19.73
C THR A 489 -3.79 -22.20 -19.42
N ILE A 490 -3.34 -23.09 -20.30
CA ILE A 490 -2.11 -23.87 -20.11
C ILE A 490 -1.20 -23.78 -21.34
N LYS A 491 0.09 -24.05 -21.14
CA LYS A 491 1.02 -24.42 -22.21
C LYS A 491 1.29 -25.92 -22.17
N ARG A 492 1.11 -26.59 -23.31
CA ARG A 492 1.42 -28.00 -23.53
C ARG A 492 2.38 -28.10 -24.70
N GLY A 493 3.67 -28.29 -24.40
CA GLY A 493 4.74 -28.04 -25.38
C GLY A 493 4.69 -26.58 -25.85
N GLU A 494 4.70 -26.36 -27.16
CA GLU A 494 4.63 -25.02 -27.77
C GLU A 494 3.20 -24.46 -27.90
N GLN A 495 2.17 -25.27 -27.61
CA GLN A 495 0.78 -24.86 -27.80
C GLN A 495 0.21 -24.24 -26.53
N THR A 496 -0.50 -23.12 -26.69
CA THR A 496 -1.36 -22.55 -25.65
C THR A 496 -2.77 -23.09 -25.84
N LEU A 497 -3.32 -23.75 -24.80
CA LEU A 497 -4.63 -24.38 -24.82
C LEU A 497 -5.50 -23.83 -23.69
N THR A 498 -6.81 -23.86 -23.88
CA THR A 498 -7.79 -23.66 -22.82
C THR A 498 -8.47 -25.00 -22.52
N THR A 499 -8.61 -25.33 -21.26
CA THR A 499 -9.27 -26.58 -20.83
C THR A 499 -10.77 -26.56 -21.13
N LEU A 500 -11.44 -27.69 -20.93
CA LEU A 500 -12.89 -27.70 -20.85
C LEU A 500 -13.36 -26.82 -19.69
N ILE A 501 -14.53 -26.19 -19.86
CA ILE A 501 -15.18 -25.41 -18.81
C ILE A 501 -15.79 -26.37 -17.80
N TYR A 502 -15.55 -26.12 -16.51
CA TYR A 502 -16.17 -26.83 -15.41
C TYR A 502 -17.15 -25.90 -14.67
N THR A 503 -18.30 -26.43 -14.24
CA THR A 503 -19.26 -25.73 -13.39
C THR A 503 -19.20 -26.29 -11.98
N VAL A 504 -18.84 -25.45 -11.02
CA VAL A 504 -18.65 -25.84 -9.61
C VAL A 504 -19.96 -26.34 -9.02
N LYS A 505 -19.94 -27.54 -8.45
CA LYS A 505 -21.07 -28.15 -7.73
C LYS A 505 -20.91 -27.92 -6.24
N LYS A 506 -22.02 -27.96 -5.51
CA LYS A 506 -21.99 -27.91 -4.04
C LYS A 506 -21.13 -29.02 -3.43
N SER A 507 -21.13 -30.21 -4.03
CA SER A 507 -20.32 -31.36 -3.61
C SER A 507 -18.81 -31.16 -3.77
N ASP A 508 -18.38 -30.20 -4.58
CA ASP A 508 -16.96 -29.97 -4.84
C ASP A 508 -16.31 -29.09 -3.77
N LEU A 509 -17.13 -28.36 -3.00
CA LEU A 509 -16.70 -27.46 -1.94
C LEU A 509 -16.59 -28.22 -0.62
N ALA A 510 -15.41 -28.13 -0.01
CA ALA A 510 -15.14 -28.68 1.31
C ALA A 510 -14.65 -27.58 2.25
N LEU A 511 -14.99 -27.72 3.53
CA LEU A 511 -14.43 -26.89 4.59
C LEU A 511 -12.92 -27.12 4.65
N THR A 512 -12.13 -26.06 4.58
CA THR A 512 -10.70 -26.11 4.80
C THR A 512 -10.45 -26.22 6.30
N ALA A 513 -9.70 -27.24 6.71
CA ALA A 513 -9.36 -27.49 8.11
C ALA A 513 -8.63 -26.31 8.78
#